data_AF-A0A444W276-F1
#
_entry.id   AF-A0A444W276-F1
#
_cell.length_a   1.000
_cell.length_b   1.000
_cell.length_c   1.000
_cell.angle_alpha   90.00
_cell.angle_beta   90.00
_cell.angle_gamma   90.00
#
_symmetry.space_group_name_H-M   'P 1'
#
loop_
_entity.id
_entity.type
_entity.pdbx_description
1 polymer ?
#
loop_
_entity_poly.entity_id
_entity_poly.type
_entity_poly.pdbx_seq_one_letter_code
_entity_poly.pdbx_strand_id
1 'polypeptide(L)'
;MINDEDYSIHIISTDGLFCKNQYKYSENNFFGFKYINGKYEFLGELDVFDDYEKIHKLHNALEKDFTQNRDTYLKEKRTVDDYLENILLQLEKNNVYDFSNAEYYAEAFYSYNFTKYFYEKFGVHKHISVITENYGKNTDPFLLDKKEALSILEEFLINMNYNLKSDYQINQNMLMAATEISRFMTIARDGIVFSLLDTTNKIVYILEY
;
A
#
# COMPACT_ATOMS: atom_id res chain seq x y z
N MET A 1 13.27 19.58 -7.21
CA MET A 1 14.22 19.57 -8.35
C MET A 1 15.34 18.56 -8.14
N ILE A 2 15.32 17.47 -8.93
CA ILE A 2 16.50 16.65 -9.21
C ILE A 2 16.72 16.75 -10.73
N ASN A 3 17.91 17.16 -11.16
CA ASN A 3 18.22 17.41 -12.58
C ASN A 3 17.22 18.36 -13.28
N ASP A 4 16.89 19.50 -12.64
CA ASP A 4 15.95 20.52 -13.15
C ASP A 4 14.51 20.04 -13.40
N GLU A 5 14.16 18.83 -12.94
CA GLU A 5 12.80 18.30 -12.95
C GLU A 5 12.24 18.22 -11.52
N ASP A 6 10.98 18.63 -11.35
CA ASP A 6 10.24 18.46 -10.11
C ASP A 6 9.55 17.10 -10.09
N TYR A 7 9.92 16.29 -9.11
CA TYR A 7 9.34 14.99 -8.85
C TYR A 7 8.36 15.10 -7.68
N SER A 8 7.11 14.71 -7.93
CA SER A 8 6.14 14.37 -6.88
C SER A 8 6.12 12.86 -6.72
N ILE A 9 6.79 12.37 -5.66
CA ILE A 9 6.89 10.94 -5.37
C ILE A 9 5.83 10.56 -4.34
N HIS A 10 5.06 9.52 -4.65
CA HIS A 10 4.05 8.95 -3.79
C HIS A 10 4.58 7.68 -3.12
N ILE A 11 4.23 7.48 -1.86
CA ILE A 11 4.29 6.16 -1.24
C ILE A 11 3.15 5.33 -1.82
N ILE A 12 3.48 4.16 -2.35
CA ILE A 12 2.54 3.20 -2.93
C ILE A 12 2.81 1.86 -2.26
N SER A 13 1.75 1.10 -1.98
CA SER A 13 1.85 -0.27 -1.49
C SER A 13 0.84 -1.14 -2.24
N THR A 14 1.18 -2.41 -2.41
CA THR A 14 0.38 -3.48 -2.98
C THR A 14 -0.37 -4.27 -1.90
N ASP A 15 -0.34 -3.76 -0.67
CA ASP A 15 -1.04 -4.33 0.46
C ASP A 15 -2.51 -4.70 0.16
N GLY A 16 -2.94 -5.84 0.70
CA GLY A 16 -4.21 -6.48 0.31
C GLY A 16 -4.11 -7.38 -0.93
N LEU A 17 -3.01 -7.36 -1.67
CA LEU A 17 -2.75 -8.26 -2.80
C LEU A 17 -1.69 -9.30 -2.43
N PHE A 18 -1.80 -10.50 -3.02
CA PHE A 18 -0.80 -11.55 -2.89
C PHE A 18 -0.02 -11.72 -4.19
N CYS A 19 1.30 -11.78 -4.10
CA CYS A 19 2.15 -12.11 -5.25
C CYS A 19 2.30 -13.62 -5.38
N LYS A 20 2.02 -14.18 -6.56
CA LYS A 20 2.23 -15.62 -6.86
C LYS A 20 3.36 -15.88 -7.85
N ASN A 21 3.59 -14.95 -8.76
CA ASN A 21 4.58 -15.05 -9.81
C ASN A 21 5.67 -13.99 -9.59
N GLN A 22 6.72 -14.04 -10.39
CA GLN A 22 7.79 -13.04 -10.38
C GLN A 22 8.18 -12.73 -11.81
N TYR A 23 8.07 -11.44 -12.16
CA TYR A 23 8.46 -10.90 -13.46
C TYR A 23 9.35 -9.70 -13.26
N LYS A 24 10.10 -9.31 -14.29
CA LYS A 24 10.89 -8.08 -14.22
C LYS A 24 9.99 -6.90 -13.84
N TYR A 25 10.45 -6.07 -12.90
CA TYR A 25 9.71 -4.98 -12.25
C TYR A 25 8.51 -5.39 -11.37
N SER A 26 8.44 -6.67 -10.97
CA SER A 26 7.43 -7.21 -10.06
C SER A 26 7.93 -8.54 -9.46
N GLU A 27 8.90 -8.45 -8.54
CA GLU A 27 9.60 -9.59 -7.94
C GLU A 27 9.61 -9.46 -6.43
N ASN A 28 9.13 -10.45 -5.66
CA ASN A 28 9.26 -10.47 -4.19
C ASN A 28 8.91 -9.14 -3.50
N ASN A 29 7.72 -8.60 -3.79
CA ASN A 29 7.23 -7.32 -3.31
C ASN A 29 8.10 -6.09 -3.69
N PHE A 30 8.86 -6.22 -4.78
CA PHE A 30 9.56 -5.13 -5.45
C PHE A 30 8.89 -4.82 -6.78
N PHE A 31 8.47 -3.56 -6.95
CA PHE A 31 7.66 -3.13 -8.09
C PHE A 31 8.26 -1.90 -8.76
N GLY A 32 8.33 -1.91 -10.09
CA GLY A 32 8.86 -0.79 -10.88
C GLY A 32 7.75 -0.03 -11.60
N PHE A 33 7.85 1.29 -11.56
CA PHE A 33 6.92 2.19 -12.24
C PHE A 33 7.68 3.24 -13.05
N LYS A 34 7.32 3.41 -14.32
CA LYS A 34 7.79 4.55 -15.09
C LYS A 34 7.14 5.82 -14.56
N TYR A 35 7.96 6.81 -14.25
CA TYR A 35 7.48 8.13 -13.83
C TYR A 35 7.24 9.03 -15.04
N ILE A 36 6.02 9.55 -15.16
CA ILE A 36 5.58 10.41 -16.27
C ILE A 36 4.78 11.58 -15.70
N ASN A 37 5.43 12.71 -15.43
CA ASN A 37 4.79 13.97 -15.01
C ASN A 37 3.81 13.80 -13.84
N GLY A 38 4.26 13.21 -12.73
CA GLY A 38 3.42 12.95 -11.55
C GLY A 38 2.54 11.71 -11.64
N LYS A 39 2.57 10.98 -12.78
CA LYS A 39 1.86 9.71 -12.96
C LYS A 39 2.83 8.55 -13.03
N TYR A 40 2.27 7.37 -12.81
CA TYR A 40 2.99 6.10 -12.79
C TYR A 40 2.39 5.16 -13.83
N GLU A 41 3.26 4.56 -14.63
CA GLU A 41 2.94 3.42 -15.49
C GLU A 41 3.65 2.20 -14.91
N PHE A 42 2.88 1.18 -14.53
CA PHE A 42 3.44 -0.04 -13.98
C PHE A 42 4.24 -0.79 -15.06
N LEU A 43 5.49 -1.14 -14.74
CA LEU A 43 6.40 -1.81 -15.67
C LEU A 43 6.37 -3.33 -15.57
N GLY A 44 5.76 -3.87 -14.52
CA GLY A 44 5.60 -5.31 -14.31
C GLY A 44 4.36 -5.87 -15.01
N GLU A 45 4.07 -7.14 -14.74
CA GLU A 45 2.90 -7.84 -15.29
C GLU A 45 1.83 -7.99 -14.21
N LEU A 46 0.55 -7.79 -14.55
CA LEU A 46 -0.56 -7.83 -13.58
C LEU A 46 -0.80 -9.24 -13.02
N ASP A 47 -0.42 -10.27 -13.76
CA ASP A 47 -0.51 -11.68 -13.36
C ASP A 47 0.50 -12.06 -12.27
N VAL A 48 1.35 -11.12 -11.82
CA VAL A 48 2.09 -11.21 -10.56
C VAL A 48 1.12 -11.38 -9.38
N PHE A 49 -0.02 -10.69 -9.43
CA PHE A 49 -1.01 -10.69 -8.37
C PHE A 49 -1.95 -11.87 -8.52
N ASP A 50 -2.13 -12.61 -7.44
CA ASP A 50 -3.05 -13.72 -7.41
C ASP A 50 -4.50 -13.24 -7.51
N ASP A 51 -5.30 -14.02 -8.23
CA ASP A 51 -6.72 -13.73 -8.47
C ASP A 51 -7.04 -12.29 -8.96
N TYR A 52 -6.09 -11.58 -9.58
CA TYR A 52 -6.23 -10.16 -9.94
C TYR A 52 -7.50 -9.85 -10.76
N GLU A 53 -7.90 -10.77 -11.65
CA GLU A 53 -9.11 -10.64 -12.48
C GLU A 53 -10.41 -10.64 -11.65
N LYS A 54 -10.39 -11.28 -10.48
CA LYS A 54 -11.56 -11.41 -9.59
C LYS A 54 -11.71 -10.21 -8.66
N ILE A 55 -10.62 -9.46 -8.43
CA ILE A 55 -10.58 -8.35 -7.47
C ILE A 55 -11.53 -7.21 -7.86
N HIS A 56 -11.69 -6.93 -9.16
CA HIS A 56 -12.51 -5.82 -9.63
C HIS A 56 -13.94 -5.85 -9.09
N LYS A 57 -14.55 -7.03 -9.00
CA LYS A 57 -15.93 -7.17 -8.51
C LYS A 57 -16.03 -6.87 -7.01
N LEU A 58 -15.06 -7.37 -6.23
CA LEU A 58 -14.97 -7.07 -4.80
C LEU A 58 -14.70 -5.57 -4.56
N HIS A 59 -13.69 -5.02 -5.25
CA HIS A 59 -13.33 -3.60 -5.16
C HIS A 59 -14.52 -2.68 -5.39
N ASN A 60 -15.26 -2.88 -6.49
CA ASN A 60 -16.41 -2.05 -6.82
C ASN A 60 -17.53 -2.14 -5.76
N ALA A 61 -17.71 -3.30 -5.13
CA ALA A 61 -18.69 -3.47 -4.07
C ALA A 61 -18.28 -2.75 -2.78
N LEU A 62 -17.01 -2.88 -2.38
CA LEU A 62 -16.45 -2.19 -1.22
C LEU A 62 -16.43 -0.67 -1.42
N GLU A 63 -16.05 -0.18 -2.60
CA GLU A 63 -16.06 1.25 -2.93
C GLU A 63 -17.46 1.84 -2.88
N LYS A 64 -18.44 1.13 -3.43
CA LYS A 64 -19.84 1.55 -3.38
C LYS A 64 -20.33 1.67 -1.93
N ASP A 65 -20.08 0.64 -1.11
CA ASP A 65 -20.46 0.66 0.30
C ASP A 65 -19.78 1.80 1.05
N PHE A 66 -18.46 1.88 0.95
CA PHE A 66 -17.67 2.89 1.66
C PHE A 66 -18.10 4.30 1.27
N THR A 67 -18.29 4.57 -0.02
CA THR A 67 -18.72 5.90 -0.49
C THR A 67 -20.09 6.30 0.07
N GLN A 68 -21.02 5.35 0.18
CA GLN A 68 -22.35 5.59 0.71
C GLN A 68 -22.37 5.79 2.24
N ASN A 69 -21.46 5.12 2.95
CA ASN A 69 -21.54 4.97 4.40
C ASN A 69 -20.38 5.63 5.20
N ARG A 70 -19.32 6.14 4.54
CA ARG A 70 -18.11 6.69 5.19
C ARG A 70 -18.35 7.74 6.27
N ASP A 71 -19.39 8.58 6.13
CA ASP A 71 -19.75 9.57 7.15
C ASP A 71 -20.33 8.92 8.41
N THR A 72 -21.17 7.91 8.23
CA THR A 72 -21.71 7.09 9.32
C THR A 72 -20.58 6.32 10.00
N TYR A 73 -19.69 5.68 9.23
CA TYR A 73 -18.53 4.95 9.75
C TYR A 73 -17.63 5.84 10.59
N LEU A 74 -17.36 7.07 10.12
CA LEU A 74 -16.60 8.07 10.87
C LEU A 74 -17.29 8.48 12.17
N LYS A 75 -18.60 8.73 12.13
CA LYS A 75 -19.36 9.13 13.31
C LYS A 75 -19.41 8.01 14.35
N GLU A 76 -19.58 6.78 13.90
CA GLU A 76 -19.65 5.57 14.74
C GLU A 76 -18.27 5.09 15.18
N LYS A 77 -17.18 5.63 14.60
CA LYS A 77 -15.80 5.16 14.82
C LYS A 77 -15.66 3.66 14.52
N ARG A 78 -16.33 3.21 13.45
CA ARG A 78 -16.43 1.79 13.09
C ARG A 78 -15.06 1.18 12.86
N THR A 79 -14.70 0.16 13.63
CA THR A 79 -13.40 -0.52 13.52
C THR A 79 -13.31 -1.33 12.23
N VAL A 80 -12.09 -1.79 11.92
CA VAL A 80 -11.84 -2.70 10.79
C VAL A 80 -12.63 -3.99 10.98
N ASP A 81 -12.52 -4.63 12.16
CA ASP A 81 -13.22 -5.88 12.47
C ASP A 81 -14.74 -5.73 12.33
N ASP A 82 -15.32 -4.67 12.90
CA ASP A 82 -16.76 -4.38 12.79
C ASP A 82 -17.19 -4.22 11.31
N TYR A 83 -16.33 -3.60 10.49
CA TYR A 83 -16.61 -3.44 9.07
C TYR A 83 -16.57 -4.79 8.35
N LEU A 84 -15.50 -5.57 8.55
CA LEU A 84 -15.30 -6.86 7.88
C LEU A 84 -16.39 -7.87 8.22
N GLU A 85 -16.76 -8.01 9.51
CA GLU A 85 -17.84 -8.90 9.95
C GLU A 85 -19.15 -8.61 9.21
N ASN A 86 -19.48 -7.33 9.02
CA ASN A 86 -20.73 -6.94 8.39
C ASN A 86 -20.68 -7.03 6.86
N ILE A 87 -19.62 -6.53 6.23
CA ILE A 87 -19.55 -6.42 4.78
C ILE A 87 -19.27 -7.77 4.12
N LEU A 88 -18.33 -8.57 4.66
CA LEU A 88 -17.94 -9.83 4.04
C LEU A 88 -19.09 -10.83 4.07
N LEU A 89 -19.83 -10.91 5.17
CA LEU A 89 -21.04 -11.74 5.26
C LEU A 89 -22.10 -11.33 4.22
N GLN A 90 -22.25 -10.04 3.93
CA GLN A 90 -23.18 -9.57 2.91
C GLN A 90 -22.69 -9.88 1.50
N LEU A 91 -21.40 -9.68 1.23
CA LEU A 91 -20.79 -9.90 -0.07
C LEU A 91 -20.70 -11.40 -0.41
N GLU A 92 -20.41 -12.26 0.55
CA GLU A 92 -20.43 -13.72 0.41
C GLU A 92 -21.84 -14.22 0.08
N LYS A 93 -22.87 -13.78 0.82
CA LYS A 93 -24.28 -14.13 0.56
C LYS A 93 -24.74 -13.77 -0.86
N ASN A 94 -24.13 -12.74 -1.46
CA ASN A 94 -24.44 -12.27 -2.81
C ASN A 94 -23.47 -12.82 -3.87
N ASN A 95 -22.60 -13.78 -3.53
CA ASN A 95 -21.58 -14.35 -4.40
C ASN A 95 -20.72 -13.26 -5.09
N VAL A 96 -20.33 -12.22 -4.36
CA VAL A 96 -19.56 -11.09 -4.90
C VAL A 96 -18.11 -11.47 -5.14
N TYR A 97 -17.53 -12.33 -4.30
CA TYR A 97 -16.17 -12.84 -4.42
C TYR A 97 -16.14 -14.35 -4.14
N ASP A 98 -15.11 -15.03 -4.64
CA ASP A 98 -14.90 -16.47 -4.50
C ASP A 98 -13.40 -16.85 -4.40
N PHE A 99 -12.59 -15.95 -3.83
CA PHE A 99 -11.15 -16.16 -3.64
C PHE A 99 -10.74 -16.05 -2.17
N SER A 100 -9.72 -16.81 -1.78
CA SER A 100 -9.31 -17.00 -0.38
C SER A 100 -8.82 -15.71 0.30
N ASN A 101 -8.37 -14.74 -0.49
CA ASN A 101 -7.68 -13.54 0.00
C ASN A 101 -8.60 -12.31 0.06
N ALA A 102 -9.91 -12.50 -0.10
CA ALA A 102 -10.88 -11.41 -0.14
C ALA A 102 -10.98 -10.61 1.16
N GLU A 103 -10.85 -11.26 2.32
CA GLU A 103 -10.87 -10.62 3.63
C GLU A 103 -9.68 -9.67 3.79
N TYR A 104 -8.48 -10.16 3.49
CA TYR A 104 -7.27 -9.34 3.53
C TYR A 104 -7.32 -8.14 2.57
N TYR A 105 -7.84 -8.34 1.35
CA TYR A 105 -8.06 -7.25 0.41
C TYR A 105 -9.05 -6.21 0.97
N ALA A 106 -10.15 -6.67 1.56
CA ALA A 106 -11.17 -5.79 2.15
C ALA A 106 -10.64 -5.01 3.35
N GLU A 107 -9.79 -5.62 4.17
CA GLU A 107 -9.10 -4.98 5.29
C GLU A 107 -8.23 -3.82 4.82
N ALA A 108 -7.30 -4.10 3.90
CA ALA A 108 -6.39 -3.10 3.35
C ALA A 108 -7.17 -1.99 2.63
N PHE A 109 -8.21 -2.37 1.87
CA PHE A 109 -9.11 -1.42 1.21
C PHE A 109 -9.75 -0.45 2.21
N TYR A 110 -10.37 -0.98 3.27
CA TYR A 110 -11.10 -0.15 4.24
C TYR A 110 -10.15 0.74 5.03
N SER A 111 -9.05 0.18 5.51
CA SER A 111 -8.03 0.88 6.28
C SER A 111 -7.42 2.06 5.53
N TYR A 112 -7.01 1.84 4.28
CA TYR A 112 -6.53 2.90 3.41
C TYR A 112 -7.60 3.96 3.14
N ASN A 113 -8.78 3.55 2.67
CA ASN A 113 -9.82 4.51 2.26
C ASN A 113 -10.36 5.33 3.43
N PHE A 114 -10.42 4.75 4.62
CA PHE A 114 -10.88 5.47 5.80
C PHE A 114 -9.86 6.49 6.30
N THR A 115 -8.58 6.11 6.30
CA THR A 115 -7.47 7.03 6.59
C THR A 115 -7.40 8.18 5.58
N LYS A 116 -7.52 7.85 4.28
CA LYS A 116 -7.61 8.83 3.19
C LYS A 116 -8.79 9.78 3.38
N TYR A 117 -9.98 9.24 3.65
CA TYR A 117 -11.18 10.05 3.84
C TYR A 117 -11.04 11.01 5.04
N PHE A 118 -10.45 10.54 6.15
CA PHE A 118 -10.18 11.38 7.31
C PHE A 118 -9.21 12.52 6.97
N TYR A 119 -8.13 12.22 6.23
CA TYR A 119 -7.19 13.23 5.76
C TYR A 119 -7.88 14.26 4.85
N GLU A 120 -8.68 13.83 3.88
CA GLU A 120 -9.43 14.74 2.99
C GLU A 120 -10.38 15.66 3.77
N LYS A 121 -11.00 15.17 4.84
CA LYS A 121 -11.97 15.92 5.64
C LYS A 121 -11.34 16.89 6.63
N PHE A 122 -10.20 16.54 7.23
CA PHE A 122 -9.60 17.29 8.34
C PHE A 122 -8.20 17.84 8.07
N GLY A 123 -7.56 17.47 6.96
CA GLY A 123 -6.21 17.89 6.59
C GLY A 123 -5.10 17.28 7.45
N VAL A 124 -5.40 16.26 8.26
CA VAL A 124 -4.45 15.62 9.17
C VAL A 124 -4.47 14.11 8.97
N HIS A 125 -3.29 13.53 8.74
CA HIS A 125 -3.13 12.07 8.67
C HIS A 125 -3.22 11.46 10.07
N LYS A 126 -4.02 10.41 10.22
CA LYS A 126 -4.09 9.60 11.44
C LYS A 126 -4.22 8.14 11.04
N HIS A 127 -3.50 7.28 11.76
CA HIS A 127 -3.68 5.84 11.62
C HIS A 127 -5.13 5.45 11.94
N ILE A 128 -5.65 4.41 11.27
CA ILE A 128 -7.05 3.97 11.43
C ILE A 128 -7.39 3.64 12.89
N SER A 129 -6.49 3.03 13.67
CA SER A 129 -6.75 2.74 15.10
C SER A 129 -6.94 4.01 15.95
N VAL A 130 -6.40 5.15 15.52
CA VAL A 130 -6.65 6.44 16.16
C VAL A 130 -8.00 7.01 15.72
N ILE A 131 -8.35 6.87 14.44
CA ILE A 131 -9.63 7.34 13.88
C ILE A 131 -10.81 6.60 14.53
N THR A 132 -10.70 5.28 14.67
CA THR A 132 -11.74 4.40 15.23
C THR A 132 -11.66 4.28 16.75
N GLU A 133 -10.68 4.93 17.38
CA GLU A 133 -10.39 4.83 18.82
C GLU A 133 -10.19 3.40 19.35
N ASN A 134 -9.70 2.49 18.51
CA ASN A 134 -9.41 1.12 18.90
C ASN A 134 -8.24 1.02 19.91
N TYR A 135 -8.04 -0.15 20.49
CA TYR A 135 -6.84 -0.47 21.27
C TYR A 135 -5.57 -0.42 20.39
N GLY A 136 -4.41 -0.19 20.99
CA GLY A 136 -3.14 -0.12 20.24
C GLY A 136 -3.07 1.08 19.31
N LYS A 137 -3.42 2.27 19.80
CA LYS A 137 -3.39 3.52 19.02
C LYS A 137 -1.97 3.81 18.54
N ASN A 138 -1.76 3.76 17.22
CA ASN A 138 -0.49 4.16 16.61
C ASN A 138 -0.51 5.68 16.37
N THR A 139 0.35 6.40 17.09
CA THR A 139 0.51 7.85 16.95
C THR A 139 1.87 8.24 16.37
N ASP A 140 2.60 7.28 15.83
CA ASP A 140 3.93 7.51 15.30
C ASP A 140 3.86 8.37 14.02
N PRO A 141 4.94 9.09 13.69
CA PRO A 141 4.99 9.87 12.46
C PRO A 141 4.71 9.00 11.24
N PHE A 142 3.98 9.54 10.26
CA PHE A 142 3.65 8.77 9.05
C PHE A 142 4.91 8.29 8.31
N LEU A 143 5.92 9.15 8.13
CA LEU A 143 7.19 8.79 7.51
C LEU A 143 8.23 8.39 8.55
N LEU A 144 9.06 7.41 8.21
CA LEU A 144 10.28 7.11 8.97
C LEU A 144 11.28 8.26 8.84
N ASP A 145 12.12 8.42 9.84
CA ASP A 145 13.24 9.35 9.72
C ASP A 145 14.26 8.82 8.68
N LYS A 146 14.96 9.74 8.02
CA LYS A 146 15.88 9.35 6.92
C LYS A 146 16.97 8.39 7.39
N LYS A 147 17.48 8.53 8.62
CA LYS A 147 18.57 7.70 9.13
C LYS A 147 18.07 6.29 9.43
N GLU A 148 16.90 6.18 10.05
CA GLU A 148 16.20 4.91 10.28
C GLU A 148 15.92 4.20 8.94
N ALA A 149 15.31 4.91 7.98
CA ALA A 149 15.00 4.37 6.66
C ALA A 149 16.27 3.88 5.92
N LEU A 150 17.37 4.62 5.98
CA LEU A 150 18.64 4.20 5.37
C LEU A 150 19.21 2.95 6.04
N SER A 151 19.13 2.87 7.37
CA SER A 151 19.63 1.70 8.12
C SER A 151 18.89 0.42 7.74
N ILE A 152 17.58 0.50 7.50
CA ILE A 152 16.77 -0.67 7.13
C ILE A 152 16.97 -1.00 5.65
N LEU A 153 17.06 0.01 4.79
CA LEU A 153 17.39 -0.19 3.37
C LEU A 153 18.75 -0.89 3.22
N GLU A 154 19.76 -0.55 4.03
CA GLU A 154 21.06 -1.24 4.04
C GLU A 154 20.94 -2.76 4.23
N GLU A 155 20.11 -3.19 5.17
CA GLU A 155 19.84 -4.60 5.42
C GLU A 155 19.23 -5.29 4.20
N PHE A 156 18.28 -4.63 3.53
CA PHE A 156 17.71 -5.14 2.28
C PHE A 156 18.78 -5.23 1.17
N LEU A 157 19.59 -4.19 0.98
CA LEU A 157 20.61 -4.15 -0.08
C LEU A 157 21.62 -5.29 0.06
N ILE A 158 21.99 -5.67 1.28
CA ILE A 158 22.88 -6.81 1.56
C ILE A 158 22.27 -8.13 1.06
N ASN A 159 20.95 -8.27 1.14
CA ASN A 159 20.21 -9.47 0.77
C ASN A 159 19.60 -9.41 -0.64
N MET A 160 19.89 -8.36 -1.41
CA MET A 160 19.23 -8.10 -2.70
C MET A 160 19.37 -9.25 -3.69
N ASN A 161 20.53 -9.90 -3.77
CA ASN A 161 20.76 -11.03 -4.69
C ASN A 161 19.96 -12.29 -4.33
N TYR A 162 19.45 -12.39 -3.09
CA TYR A 162 18.51 -13.43 -2.70
C TYR A 162 17.06 -13.01 -2.99
N ASN A 163 16.78 -11.71 -2.93
CA ASN A 163 15.43 -11.16 -3.04
C ASN A 163 15.04 -10.79 -4.48
N LEU A 164 15.97 -10.46 -5.37
CA LEU A 164 15.69 -10.01 -6.74
C LEU A 164 16.51 -10.84 -7.74
N LYS A 165 15.87 -11.30 -8.81
CA LYS A 165 16.53 -12.00 -9.93
C LYS A 165 17.18 -11.03 -10.90
N SER A 166 16.57 -9.87 -11.09
CA SER A 166 17.09 -8.82 -11.99
C SER A 166 17.97 -7.83 -11.23
N ASP A 167 19.04 -7.35 -11.89
CA ASP A 167 19.86 -6.25 -11.38
C ASP A 167 19.22 -4.91 -11.78
N TYR A 168 18.68 -4.21 -10.78
CA TYR A 168 18.07 -2.89 -10.91
C TYR A 168 19.03 -1.75 -10.51
N GLN A 169 20.27 -2.06 -10.13
CA GLN A 169 21.29 -1.11 -9.68
C GLN A 169 20.83 -0.23 -8.51
N ILE A 170 19.98 -0.79 -7.64
CA ILE A 170 19.40 -0.07 -6.49
C ILE A 170 20.51 0.29 -5.51
N ASN A 171 20.46 1.52 -5.02
CA ASN A 171 21.38 1.99 -3.98
C ASN A 171 20.71 3.02 -3.07
N GLN A 172 21.36 3.35 -1.96
CA GLN A 172 20.83 4.24 -0.93
C GLN A 172 20.49 5.65 -1.43
N ASN A 173 21.20 6.16 -2.46
CA ASN A 173 20.95 7.51 -2.97
C ASN A 173 19.61 7.62 -3.69
N MET A 174 18.98 6.49 -4.03
CA MET A 174 17.65 6.45 -4.62
C MET A 174 16.55 6.65 -3.57
N LEU A 175 16.83 6.54 -2.26
CA LEU A 175 15.81 6.65 -1.23
C LEU A 175 15.14 8.02 -1.23
N MET A 176 13.82 8.04 -1.48
CA MET A 176 12.99 9.25 -1.43
C MET A 176 12.18 9.33 -0.14
N ALA A 177 11.55 8.23 0.25
CA ALA A 177 10.72 8.15 1.45
C ALA A 177 10.54 6.68 1.88
N ALA A 178 10.21 6.49 3.15
CA ALA A 178 9.83 5.19 3.69
C ALA A 178 8.79 5.34 4.80
N THR A 179 7.97 4.32 4.99
CA THR A 179 6.96 4.23 6.06
C THR A 179 6.68 2.78 6.38
N GLU A 180 6.27 2.48 7.61
CA GLU A 180 5.71 1.17 7.93
C GLU A 180 4.35 0.99 7.25
N ILE A 181 4.11 -0.19 6.70
CA ILE A 181 2.83 -0.55 6.06
C ILE A 181 1.66 -0.30 7.02
N SER A 182 1.86 -0.67 8.29
CA SER A 182 0.86 -0.51 9.33
C SER A 182 0.45 0.94 9.57
N ARG A 183 1.28 1.93 9.22
CA ARG A 183 0.95 3.34 9.46
C ARG A 183 -0.12 3.88 8.49
N PHE A 184 -0.41 3.21 7.36
CA PHE A 184 -1.33 3.76 6.35
C PHE A 184 -2.13 2.77 5.49
N MET A 185 -1.80 1.48 5.49
CA MET A 185 -2.48 0.49 4.65
C MET A 185 -3.35 -0.49 5.42
N THR A 186 -2.80 -1.24 6.38
CA THR A 186 -3.55 -2.28 7.12
C THR A 186 -3.04 -2.40 8.55
N ILE A 187 -3.87 -2.82 9.50
CA ILE A 187 -3.44 -2.99 10.90
C ILE A 187 -2.63 -4.29 11.07
N ALA A 188 -2.94 -5.31 10.27
CA ALA A 188 -2.41 -6.66 10.47
C ALA A 188 -1.02 -6.92 9.88
N ARG A 189 -0.49 -6.07 9.00
CA ARG A 189 0.77 -6.30 8.30
C ARG A 189 1.86 -5.37 8.80
N ASP A 190 2.88 -6.00 9.37
CA ASP A 190 4.18 -5.40 9.63
C ASP A 190 5.04 -5.34 8.37
N GLY A 191 6.03 -4.47 8.39
CA GLY A 191 6.98 -4.27 7.30
C GLY A 191 7.02 -2.82 6.84
N ILE A 192 7.93 -2.53 5.92
CA ILE A 192 8.27 -1.18 5.49
C ILE A 192 8.13 -1.07 3.98
N VAL A 193 7.50 0.02 3.55
CA VAL A 193 7.43 0.44 2.16
C VAL A 193 8.48 1.51 1.93
N PHE A 194 9.39 1.26 1.00
CA PHE A 194 10.32 2.25 0.47
C PHE A 194 9.86 2.75 -0.89
N SER A 195 10.03 4.05 -1.14
CA SER A 195 9.97 4.63 -2.47
C SER A 195 11.38 5.06 -2.89
N LEU A 196 11.86 4.47 -3.97
CA LEU A 196 13.22 4.66 -4.50
C LEU A 196 13.13 5.26 -5.89
N LEU A 197 13.88 6.31 -6.20
CA LEU A 197 13.87 6.98 -7.50
C LEU A 197 15.19 6.77 -8.25
N ASP A 198 15.10 6.08 -9.39
CA ASP A 198 16.13 6.08 -10.43
C ASP A 198 15.86 7.24 -11.38
N THR A 199 16.65 8.30 -11.22
CA THR A 199 16.55 9.54 -12.01
C THR A 199 17.08 9.37 -13.44
N THR A 200 17.96 8.40 -13.68
CA THR A 200 18.55 8.15 -15.00
C THR A 200 17.50 7.56 -15.93
N ASN A 201 16.79 6.55 -15.44
CA ASN A 201 15.77 5.87 -16.22
C ASN A 201 14.35 6.41 -15.96
N LYS A 202 14.19 7.38 -15.05
CA LYS A 202 12.90 7.91 -14.60
C LYS A 202 11.97 6.80 -14.11
N ILE A 203 12.51 5.93 -13.26
CA ILE A 203 11.78 4.80 -12.68
C ILE A 203 11.66 5.03 -11.18
N VAL A 204 10.46 4.84 -10.66
CA VAL A 204 10.20 4.77 -9.22
C VAL A 204 10.03 3.30 -8.87
N TYR A 205 10.83 2.82 -7.95
CA TYR A 205 10.70 1.50 -7.38
C TYR A 205 9.99 1.60 -6.04
N ILE A 206 9.06 0.67 -5.82
CA ILE A 206 8.45 0.40 -4.54
C ILE A 206 9.04 -0.91 -4.04
N LEU A 207 9.53 -0.89 -2.81
CA LEU A 207 10.02 -2.07 -2.13
C LEU A 207 9.22 -2.24 -0.85
N GLU A 208 8.60 -3.40 -0.67
CA GLU A 208 7.96 -3.78 0.58
C GLU A 208 8.78 -4.88 1.27
N TYR A 209 9.33 -4.55 2.44
CA TYR A 209 10.24 -5.40 3.21
C TYR A 209 9.61 -5.82 4.53
#